data_AF-A0A6V7UQI4-F1
#
_entry.id   AF-A0A6V7UQI4-F1
#
_cell.length_a   1.000
_cell.length_b   1.000
_cell.length_c   1.000
_cell.angle_alpha   90.00
_cell.angle_beta   90.00
_cell.angle_gamma   90.00
#
_symmetry.space_group_name_H-M   'P 1'
#
loop_
_entity.id
_entity.type
_entity.pdbx_description
1 polymer ?
#
loop_
_entity_poly.entity_id
_entity_poly.type
_entity_poly.pdbx_seq_one_letter_code
_entity_poly.pdbx_strand_id
1 'polypeptide(L)'
;MWPMFNPTSISCDFERAIHNSIRTSFPESSIFCCFFHLRVNLRKHLFQSYLLNLYNNDPDFALKCKMIIALAFVPENDVINALNVLENELDDRFEPLISWFVSTYIGRIRGNGTRANPIFPPHFGMYTIALF
;
A
#
# COMPACT_ATOMS: atom_id res chain seq x y z
N MET A 1 -10.74 -24.07 18.78
CA MET A 1 -9.95 -23.91 17.53
C MET A 1 -10.30 -25.09 16.65
N TRP A 2 -10.75 -24.87 15.41
CA TRP A 2 -11.13 -25.97 14.52
C TRP A 2 -9.86 -26.78 14.21
N PRO A 3 -9.75 -28.05 14.62
CA PRO A 3 -8.47 -28.78 14.62
C PRO A 3 -7.84 -29.01 13.24
N MET A 4 -8.49 -28.58 12.16
CA MET A 4 -8.02 -28.71 10.77
C MET A 4 -7.95 -27.39 10.00
N PHE A 5 -8.16 -26.24 10.65
CA PHE A 5 -8.05 -24.97 9.95
C PHE A 5 -6.58 -24.64 9.66
N ASN A 6 -6.15 -24.86 8.43
CA ASN A 6 -4.79 -24.60 7.95
C ASN A 6 -4.84 -23.84 6.61
N PRO A 7 -5.11 -22.52 6.63
CA PRO A 7 -5.19 -21.74 5.41
C PRO A 7 -3.84 -21.67 4.70
N THR A 8 -3.81 -21.82 3.38
CA THR A 8 -2.59 -21.60 2.59
C THR A 8 -2.28 -20.10 2.41
N SER A 9 -3.31 -19.27 2.51
CA SER A 9 -3.24 -17.83 2.32
C SER A 9 -4.21 -17.10 3.23
N ILE A 10 -3.77 -15.97 3.80
CA ILE A 10 -4.59 -15.09 4.63
C ILE A 10 -4.43 -13.68 4.09
N SER A 11 -5.55 -12.99 3.85
CA SER A 11 -5.50 -11.55 3.62
C SER A 11 -6.06 -10.77 4.78
N CYS A 12 -5.36 -9.70 5.12
CA CYS A 12 -5.68 -8.86 6.26
C CYS A 12 -5.38 -7.40 5.95
N ASP A 13 -5.65 -6.55 6.93
CA ASP A 13 -5.30 -5.14 6.89
C ASP A 13 -3.79 -4.89 7.02
N PHE A 14 -3.43 -3.62 7.05
CA PHE A 14 -2.06 -3.16 7.20
C PHE A 14 -1.76 -2.89 8.68
N GLU A 15 -1.86 -3.92 9.52
CA GLU A 15 -1.49 -3.84 10.93
C GLU A 15 -0.41 -4.87 11.29
N ARG A 16 0.73 -4.37 11.79
CA ARG A 16 1.87 -5.21 12.17
C ARG A 16 1.50 -6.23 13.24
N ALA A 17 0.59 -5.88 14.16
CA ALA A 17 0.13 -6.79 15.20
C ALA A 17 -0.62 -8.00 14.61
N ILE A 18 -1.47 -7.76 13.61
CA ILE A 18 -2.21 -8.81 12.90
C ILE A 18 -1.24 -9.71 12.13
N HIS A 19 -0.28 -9.13 11.41
CA HIS A 19 0.73 -9.91 10.68
C HIS A 19 1.56 -10.80 11.61
N ASN A 20 1.96 -10.28 12.77
CA ASN A 20 2.70 -11.04 13.78
C ASN A 20 1.87 -12.19 14.36
N SER A 21 0.58 -11.93 14.65
CA SER A 21 -0.36 -12.94 15.16
C SER A 21 -0.57 -14.07 14.15
N ILE A 22 -0.75 -13.72 12.88
CA ILE A 22 -0.88 -14.69 11.78
C ILE A 22 0.39 -15.53 11.66
N ARG A 23 1.59 -14.93 11.62
CA ARG A 23 2.84 -15.71 11.53
C ARG A 23 3.06 -16.64 12.72
N THR A 24 2.58 -16.25 13.90
CA THR A 24 2.65 -17.08 15.11
C THR A 24 1.69 -18.26 15.04
N SER A 25 0.49 -18.03 14.49
CA SER A 25 -0.59 -19.04 14.48
C SER A 25 -0.54 -19.94 13.25
N PHE A 26 -0.08 -19.42 12.12
CA PHE A 26 -0.05 -20.06 10.80
C PHE A 26 1.26 -19.69 10.06
N PRO A 27 2.40 -20.24 10.48
CA PRO A 27 3.71 -19.87 9.94
C PRO A 27 3.86 -20.19 8.43
N GLU A 28 3.14 -21.21 7.94
CA GLU A 28 3.15 -21.64 6.54
C GLU A 28 2.17 -20.86 5.65
N SER A 29 1.29 -20.04 6.23
CA SER A 29 0.34 -19.25 5.45
C SER A 29 1.02 -18.06 4.80
N SER A 30 0.76 -17.86 3.50
CA SER A 30 1.12 -16.61 2.83
C SER A 30 0.22 -15.47 3.34
N ILE A 31 0.82 -14.34 3.72
CA ILE A 31 0.09 -13.14 4.14
C ILE A 31 0.00 -12.19 2.94
N PHE A 32 -1.23 -11.77 2.62
CA PHE A 32 -1.50 -10.83 1.53
C PHE A 32 -2.17 -9.56 2.06
N CYS A 33 -1.68 -8.40 1.62
CA CYS A 33 -2.33 -7.15 1.93
C CYS A 33 -3.63 -7.00 1.15
N CYS A 34 -4.69 -6.57 1.83
CA CYS A 34 -6.01 -6.42 1.23
C CYS A 34 -6.18 -5.05 0.56
N PHE A 35 -6.50 -5.03 -0.75
CA PHE A 35 -6.73 -3.77 -1.48
C PHE A 35 -7.94 -2.98 -0.98
N PHE A 36 -8.97 -3.67 -0.48
CA PHE A 36 -10.09 -2.99 0.17
C PHE A 36 -9.62 -2.13 1.33
N HIS A 37 -8.76 -2.67 2.20
CA HIS A 37 -8.16 -1.92 3.30
C HIS A 37 -7.20 -0.83 2.82
N LEU A 38 -6.48 -1.04 1.71
CA LEU A 38 -5.66 0.01 1.10
C LEU A 38 -6.53 1.21 0.63
N ARG A 39 -7.69 0.96 0.04
CA ARG A 39 -8.66 2.02 -0.31
C ARG A 39 -9.23 2.72 0.92
N VAL A 40 -9.49 1.99 2.01
CA VAL A 40 -9.91 2.59 3.28
C VAL A 40 -8.81 3.49 3.83
N ASN A 41 -7.55 3.05 3.80
CA ASN A 41 -6.40 3.84 4.24
C ASN A 41 -6.20 5.08 3.37
N LEU A 42 -6.36 4.99 2.05
CA LEU A 42 -6.36 6.14 1.14
C LEU A 42 -7.42 7.17 1.59
N ARG A 43 -8.66 6.73 1.81
CA ARG A 43 -9.76 7.65 2.17
C ARG A 43 -9.51 8.32 3.53
N LYS A 44 -8.97 7.58 4.52
CA LYS A 44 -8.56 8.12 5.82
C LYS A 44 -7.46 9.17 5.66
N HIS A 45 -6.43 8.88 4.86
CA HIS A 45 -5.32 9.80 4.63
C HIS A 45 -5.76 11.08 3.90
N LEU A 46 -6.63 10.95 2.88
CA LEU A 46 -7.22 12.09 2.18
C LEU A 46 -8.05 12.98 3.11
N PHE A 47 -8.79 12.39 4.06
CA PHE A 47 -9.51 13.14 5.08
C PHE A 47 -8.55 13.91 6.00
N GLN A 48 -7.52 13.24 6.53
CA GLN A 48 -6.52 13.84 7.41
C GLN A 48 -5.69 14.94 6.73
N SER A 49 -5.46 14.81 5.43
CA SER A 49 -4.74 15.79 4.62
C SER A 49 -5.64 16.90 4.06
N TYR A 50 -6.92 16.96 4.44
CA TYR A 50 -7.91 17.92 3.93
C TYR A 50 -8.13 17.87 2.41
N LEU A 51 -7.81 16.74 1.76
CA LEU A 51 -7.94 16.52 0.32
C LEU A 51 -9.23 15.75 -0.06
N LEU A 52 -10.00 15.27 0.92
CA LEU A 52 -11.18 14.45 0.65
C LEU A 52 -12.24 15.19 -0.18
N ASN A 53 -12.43 16.49 0.04
CA ASN A 53 -13.37 17.28 -0.76
C ASN A 53 -12.90 17.36 -2.23
N LEU A 54 -11.61 17.59 -2.46
CA LEU A 54 -11.03 17.62 -3.80
C LEU A 54 -11.21 16.26 -4.49
N TYR A 55 -10.89 15.17 -3.79
CA TYR A 55 -11.09 13.81 -4.28
C TYR A 55 -12.53 13.49 -4.68
N ASN A 56 -13.54 14.01 -3.97
CA ASN A 56 -14.94 13.72 -4.28
C ASN A 56 -15.49 14.56 -5.44
N ASN A 57 -14.86 15.69 -5.78
CA ASN A 57 -15.42 16.67 -6.73
C ASN A 57 -14.56 16.88 -7.98
N ASP A 58 -13.31 16.43 -8.00
CA ASP A 58 -12.40 16.51 -9.15
C ASP A 58 -12.08 15.08 -9.65
N PRO A 59 -12.66 14.66 -10.80
CA PRO A 59 -12.44 13.32 -11.36
C PRO A 59 -10.99 13.03 -11.71
N ASP A 60 -10.24 14.02 -12.20
CA ASP A 60 -8.84 13.86 -12.59
C ASP A 60 -7.96 13.70 -11.36
N PHE A 61 -8.24 14.47 -10.30
CA PHE A 61 -7.60 14.26 -9.01
C PHE A 61 -7.89 12.87 -8.44
N ALA A 62 -9.16 12.46 -8.48
CA ALA A 62 -9.57 11.14 -8.02
C ALA A 62 -8.89 10.01 -8.81
N LEU A 63 -8.72 10.17 -10.12
CA LEU A 63 -8.01 9.22 -10.98
C LEU A 63 -6.54 9.09 -10.57
N LYS A 64 -5.83 10.21 -10.40
CA LYS A 64 -4.42 10.20 -9.97
C LYS A 64 -4.24 9.60 -8.57
N CYS A 65 -5.14 9.86 -7.63
CA CYS A 65 -5.14 9.16 -6.33
C CYS A 65 -5.30 7.64 -6.47
N LYS A 66 -6.14 7.18 -7.40
CA LYS A 66 -6.31 5.74 -7.68
C LYS A 66 -5.08 5.15 -8.35
N MET A 67 -4.41 5.89 -9.25
CA MET A 67 -3.15 5.47 -9.86
C MET A 67 -2.06 5.27 -8.82
N ILE A 68 -1.97 6.13 -7.80
CA ILE A 68 -1.00 5.98 -6.70
C ILE A 68 -1.19 4.65 -5.98
N ILE A 69 -2.42 4.33 -5.53
CA ILE A 69 -2.66 3.05 -4.85
C ILE A 69 -2.62 1.84 -5.78
N ALA A 70 -2.76 2.03 -7.09
CA ALA A 70 -2.62 0.98 -8.09
C ALA A 70 -1.16 0.50 -8.24
N LEU A 71 -0.18 1.25 -7.75
CA LEU A 71 1.22 0.79 -7.67
C LEU A 71 1.37 -0.52 -6.88
N ALA A 72 0.42 -0.85 -6.00
CA ALA A 72 0.44 -2.11 -5.27
C ALA A 72 0.15 -3.35 -6.17
N PHE A 73 -0.25 -3.14 -7.43
CA PHE A 73 -0.36 -4.20 -8.44
C PHE A 73 0.88 -4.31 -9.35
N VAL A 74 1.84 -3.40 -9.20
CA VAL A 74 3.08 -3.42 -9.99
C VAL A 74 4.03 -4.45 -9.36
N PRO A 75 4.70 -5.31 -10.17
CA PRO A 75 5.73 -6.21 -9.67
C PRO A 75 6.82 -5.47 -8.89
N GLU A 76 7.38 -6.10 -7.86
CA GLU A 76 8.40 -5.50 -6.99
C GLU A 76 9.59 -4.92 -7.77
N ASN A 77 10.01 -5.62 -8.83
CA ASN A 77 11.14 -5.21 -9.66
C ASN A 77 10.84 -3.95 -10.49
N ASP A 78 9.57 -3.67 -10.76
CA ASP A 78 9.11 -2.60 -11.65
C ASP A 78 8.50 -1.41 -10.90
N VAL A 79 8.15 -1.58 -9.61
CA VAL A 79 7.44 -0.55 -8.81
C VAL A 79 8.19 0.77 -8.75
N ILE A 80 9.53 0.75 -8.72
CA ILE A 80 10.33 1.99 -8.69
C ILE A 80 10.23 2.73 -10.02
N ASN A 81 10.29 2.01 -11.14
CA ASN A 81 10.14 2.60 -12.46
C ASN A 81 8.72 3.15 -12.65
N ALA A 82 7.70 2.39 -12.24
CA ALA A 82 6.31 2.84 -12.30
C ALA A 82 6.05 4.07 -11.41
N LEU A 83 6.64 4.13 -10.21
CA LEU A 83 6.59 5.29 -9.33
C LEU A 83 7.19 6.52 -10.02
N ASN A 84 8.40 6.41 -10.58
CA ASN A 84 9.07 7.52 -11.24
C ASN A 84 8.26 8.04 -12.45
N VAL A 85 7.65 7.14 -13.23
CA VAL A 85 6.76 7.54 -14.34
C VAL A 85 5.53 8.27 -13.80
N LEU A 86 4.90 7.74 -12.76
CA LEU A 86 3.72 8.35 -12.15
C LEU A 86 4.03 9.72 -11.56
N GLU A 87 5.16 9.91 -10.88
CA GLU A 87 5.55 11.19 -10.27
C GLU A 87 5.61 12.34 -11.31
N ASN A 88 5.97 12.06 -12.57
CA ASN A 88 5.95 13.09 -13.63
C ASN A 88 4.54 13.55 -14.02
N GLU A 89 3.51 12.77 -13.72
CA GLU A 89 2.10 13.09 -13.98
C GLU A 89 1.42 13.78 -12.78
N LEU A 90 2.09 13.81 -11.62
CA LEU A 90 1.59 14.40 -10.40
C LEU A 90 2.08 15.84 -10.25
N ASP A 91 1.17 16.74 -9.87
CA ASP A 91 1.51 18.09 -9.42
C ASP A 91 1.63 18.16 -7.90
N ASP A 92 2.02 19.32 -7.38
CA ASP A 92 2.28 19.53 -5.94
C ASP A 92 1.09 19.19 -5.03
N ARG A 93 -0.15 19.17 -5.56
CA ARG A 93 -1.35 18.82 -4.79
C ARG A 93 -1.31 17.37 -4.29
N PHE A 94 -0.52 16.51 -4.92
CA PHE A 94 -0.40 15.09 -4.56
C PHE A 94 0.73 14.81 -3.56
N GLU A 95 1.58 15.78 -3.24
CA GLU A 95 2.72 15.59 -2.33
C GLU A 95 2.32 14.95 -1.00
N PRO A 96 1.23 15.38 -0.31
CA PRO A 96 0.81 14.73 0.93
C PRO A 96 0.48 13.25 0.76
N LEU A 97 -0.07 12.86 -0.39
CA LEU A 97 -0.50 11.49 -0.65
C LEU A 97 0.67 10.61 -1.13
N ILE A 98 1.48 11.07 -2.08
CA ILE A 98 2.60 10.28 -2.61
C ILE A 98 3.68 10.08 -1.55
N SER A 99 3.99 11.12 -0.76
CA SER A 99 4.95 11.06 0.34
C SER A 99 4.52 10.06 1.42
N TRP A 100 3.22 10.03 1.75
CA TRP A 100 2.64 9.01 2.63
C TRP A 100 2.77 7.61 2.03
N PHE A 101 2.30 7.43 0.80
CA PHE A 101 2.28 6.13 0.14
C PHE A 101 3.69 5.54 0.03
N VAL A 102 4.66 6.32 -0.45
CA VAL A 102 6.05 5.92 -0.54
C VAL A 102 6.62 5.59 0.85
N SER A 103 6.36 6.40 1.87
CA SER A 103 6.89 6.13 3.22
C SER A 103 6.30 4.86 3.86
N THR A 104 5.02 4.59 3.61
CA THR A 104 4.31 3.46 4.22
C THR A 104 4.58 2.15 3.50
N TYR A 105 4.67 2.17 2.17
CA TYR A 105 4.57 0.99 1.32
C TYR A 105 5.87 0.70 0.52
N ILE A 106 6.47 1.71 -0.12
CA ILE A 106 7.61 1.48 -1.04
C ILE A 106 8.99 1.67 -0.35
N GLY A 107 9.09 2.64 0.55
CA GLY A 107 10.32 3.09 1.19
C GLY A 107 10.88 4.35 0.52
N ARG A 108 11.29 5.37 1.29
CA ARG A 108 11.88 6.62 0.75
C ARG A 108 13.35 6.45 0.37
N ILE A 109 13.81 7.19 -0.63
CA ILE A 109 15.25 7.34 -0.89
C ILE A 109 15.88 8.21 0.20
N ARG A 110 17.01 7.75 0.76
CA ARG A 110 17.84 8.48 1.71
C ARG A 110 18.90 9.30 0.98
N GLY A 111 19.46 10.32 1.63
CA GLY A 111 20.50 11.18 1.03
C GLY A 111 21.78 10.44 0.58
N ASN A 112 21.99 9.21 1.03
CA ASN A 112 23.08 8.34 0.59
C ASN A 112 22.71 7.44 -0.62
N GLY A 113 21.56 7.66 -1.26
CA GLY A 113 21.07 6.88 -2.40
C GLY A 113 20.44 5.54 -2.04
N THR A 114 20.45 5.11 -0.76
CA THR A 114 19.81 3.86 -0.33
C THR A 114 18.31 4.05 -0.07
N ARG A 115 17.49 3.03 -0.30
CA ARG A 115 16.06 3.06 0.03
C ARG A 115 15.85 2.61 1.48
N ALA A 116 15.10 3.38 2.25
CA ALA A 116 14.67 3.01 3.59
C ALA A 116 13.67 1.86 3.53
N ASN A 117 13.66 0.99 4.54
CA ASN A 117 12.59 0.00 4.66
C ASN A 117 11.24 0.72 4.87
N PRO A 118 10.20 0.40 4.06
CA PRO A 118 8.85 0.86 4.33
C PRO A 118 8.32 0.29 5.64
N ILE A 119 7.21 0.84 6.13
CA ILE A 119 6.50 0.31 7.30
C ILE A 119 5.96 -1.09 7.01
N PHE A 120 5.47 -1.31 5.79
CA PHE A 120 4.96 -2.60 5.30
C PHE A 120 5.74 -3.03 4.05
N PRO A 121 6.87 -3.73 4.21
CA PRO A 121 7.67 -4.13 3.06
C PRO A 121 7.02 -5.16 2.13
N PRO A 122 7.49 -5.23 0.87
CA PRO A 122 7.13 -6.23 -0.14
C PRO A 122 6.70 -7.61 0.36
N HIS A 123 7.53 -8.21 1.23
CA HIS A 123 7.34 -9.56 1.76
C HIS A 123 6.15 -9.71 2.73
N PHE A 124 5.46 -8.62 3.05
CA PHE A 124 4.14 -8.63 3.69
C PHE A 124 2.99 -8.73 2.67
N GLY A 125 3.28 -9.03 1.40
CA GLY A 125 2.29 -9.25 0.35
C GLY A 125 1.79 -7.96 -0.29
N MET A 126 2.61 -6.91 -0.27
CA MET A 126 2.22 -5.60 -0.80
C MET A 126 2.14 -5.57 -2.33
N TYR A 127 2.98 -6.36 -3.02
CA TYR A 127 2.98 -6.54 -4.48
C TYR A 127 2.20 -7.77 -4.94
N THR A 128 1.55 -8.45 -3.99
CA THR A 128 0.71 -9.63 -4.25
C THR A 128 -0.63 -9.35 -3.61
N ILE A 129 -1.36 -8.38 -4.18
CA ILE A 129 -2.72 -8.10 -3.72
C ILE A 129 -3.63 -9.27 -4.09
N ALA A 130 -4.32 -9.81 -3.08
CA ALA A 130 -5.48 -10.65 -3.33
C ALA A 130 -6.66 -9.75 -3.75
N LEU A 131 -7.07 -9.86 -5.02
CA LEU A 131 -8.34 -9.35 -5.51
C LEU A 131 -9.41 -10.36 -5.06
N PHE A 132 -10.13 -10.06 -3.99
CA PHE A 132 -11.34 -10.79 -3.61
C PHE A 132 -12.54 -10.25 -4.39
#